data_AF-A0A327ZUZ7-F1
#
_entry.id   AF-A0A327ZUZ7-F1
#
_cell.length_a   1.000
_cell.length_b   1.000
_cell.length_c   1.000
_cell.angle_alpha   90.00
_cell.angle_beta   90.00
_cell.angle_gamma   90.00
#
_symmetry.space_group_name_H-M   'P 1'
#
loop_
_entity.id
_entity.type
_entity.pdbx_description
1 polymer ?
#
loop_
_entity_poly.entity_id
_entity_poly.type
_entity_poly.pdbx_seq_one_letter_code
_entity_poly.pdbx_strand_id
1 'polypeptide(L)'
;MIDMFLYDDTEKANIRFVSFVGENRHDLALIQTDRHYGKTIVLNTQSNKFGIIGRDDLDEEGYIAHVFGINDADAIEITEFLNEVIH
;
A
#
# COMPACT_ATOMS: atom_id res chain seq x y z
N MET A 1 -17.15 -4.79 27.20
CA MET A 1 -17.91 -3.53 27.13
C MET A 1 -16.93 -2.49 26.60
N ILE A 2 -17.27 -1.79 25.52
CA ILE A 2 -16.40 -0.71 25.01
C ILE A 2 -16.56 0.49 25.95
N ASP A 3 -15.45 1.02 26.46
CA ASP A 3 -15.41 2.09 27.46
C ASP A 3 -15.64 3.49 26.86
N MET A 4 -15.07 3.75 25.68
CA MET A 4 -15.21 5.02 24.96
C MET A 4 -15.12 4.80 23.44
N PHE A 5 -15.98 5.48 22.68
CA PHE A 5 -15.99 5.49 21.22
C PHE A 5 -15.45 6.83 20.72
N LEU A 6 -14.36 6.83 19.94
CA LEU A 6 -13.65 8.06 19.56
C LEU A 6 -14.27 8.76 18.35
N TYR A 7 -14.46 8.05 17.24
CA TYR A 7 -15.07 8.57 16.02
C TYR A 7 -15.53 7.41 15.11
N ASP A 8 -16.55 7.69 14.28
CA ASP A 8 -17.01 6.85 13.17
C ASP A 8 -17.16 7.76 11.96
N ASP A 9 -16.21 7.69 11.02
CA ASP A 9 -16.26 8.49 9.81
C ASP A 9 -16.48 7.57 8.61
N THR A 10 -17.41 7.95 7.75
CA THR A 10 -17.58 7.32 6.44
C THR A 10 -17.17 8.31 5.36
N GLU A 11 -16.29 7.86 4.48
CA GLU A 11 -15.85 8.63 3.32
C GLU A 11 -15.90 7.77 2.06
N LYS A 12 -15.96 8.43 0.90
CA LYS A 12 -15.80 7.74 -0.38
C LYS A 12 -14.31 7.70 -0.70
N ALA A 13 -13.79 6.50 -0.93
CA ALA A 13 -12.42 6.29 -1.39
C ALA A 13 -12.41 5.72 -2.81
N ASN A 14 -11.35 6.02 -3.55
CA ASN A 14 -11.06 5.30 -4.81
C ASN A 14 -10.28 4.03 -4.46
N ILE A 15 -10.71 2.89 -4.98
CA ILE A 15 -10.03 1.61 -4.79
C ILE A 15 -9.66 1.04 -6.14
N ARG A 16 -8.38 0.69 -6.30
CA ARG A 16 -7.85 -0.05 -7.44
C ARG A 16 -7.40 -1.43 -6.99
N PHE A 17 -7.96 -2.47 -7.58
CA PHE A 17 -7.43 -3.82 -7.48
C PHE A 17 -6.52 -4.07 -8.68
N VAL A 18 -5.26 -4.42 -8.42
CA VAL A 18 -4.27 -4.63 -9.46
C VAL A 18 -3.57 -5.96 -9.21
N SER A 19 -3.42 -6.73 -10.29
CA SER A 19 -2.60 -7.92 -10.31
C SER A 19 -1.62 -7.80 -11.47
N PHE A 20 -0.36 -8.06 -11.19
CA PHE A 20 0.68 -8.11 -12.21
C PHE A 20 1.64 -9.25 -11.91
N VAL A 21 2.42 -9.64 -12.92
CA VAL A 21 3.37 -10.76 -12.84
C VAL A 21 4.73 -10.24 -13.26
N GLY A 22 5.68 -10.25 -12.32
CA GLY A 22 7.11 -10.15 -12.62
C GLY A 22 7.74 -11.54 -12.55
N GLU A 23 8.79 -11.73 -11.75
CA GLU A 23 9.27 -13.07 -11.39
C GLU A 23 8.22 -13.83 -10.58
N ASN A 24 7.52 -13.12 -9.68
CA ASN A 24 6.37 -13.64 -8.94
C ASN A 24 5.09 -12.86 -9.29
N ARG A 25 3.94 -13.46 -8.97
CA ARG A 25 2.64 -12.79 -9.08
C ARG A 25 2.46 -11.88 -7.86
N HIS A 26 2.03 -10.63 -8.11
CA HIS A 26 1.68 -9.66 -7.08
C HIS A 26 0.21 -9.28 -7.19
N ASP A 27 -0.48 -9.25 -6.06
CA ASP A 27 -1.88 -8.80 -5.96
C ASP A 27 -1.96 -7.68 -4.91
N LEU A 28 -2.27 -6.47 -5.37
CA LEU A 28 -2.35 -5.27 -4.54
C LEU A 28 -3.74 -4.64 -4.60
N ALA A 29 -4.15 -4.03 -3.50
CA ALA A 29 -5.24 -3.08 -3.47
C ALA A 29 -4.70 -1.70 -3.07
N LEU A 30 -4.94 -0.69 -3.91
CA LEU A 30 -4.56 0.70 -3.65
C LEU A 30 -5.83 1.46 -3.27
N ILE A 31 -5.85 2.03 -2.07
CA ILE A 31 -6.97 2.81 -1.54
C ILE A 31 -6.50 4.26 -1.40
N GLN A 32 -7.11 5.13 -2.19
CA GLN A 32 -6.82 6.57 -2.21
C GLN A 32 -7.94 7.31 -1.49
N THR A 33 -7.54 8.08 -0.48
CA THR A 33 -8.43 8.87 0.38
C THR A 33 -7.72 10.17 0.82
N ASP A 34 -8.51 11.19 1.12
CA ASP A 34 -8.04 12.45 1.69
C ASP A 34 -7.56 12.30 3.14
N ARG A 35 -7.89 11.19 3.82
CA ARG A 35 -7.52 10.94 5.23
C ARG A 35 -6.01 10.83 5.47
N HIS A 36 -5.23 10.53 4.43
CA HIS A 36 -3.79 10.28 4.53
C HIS A 36 -2.92 11.31 3.80
N TYR A 37 -3.40 12.55 3.67
CA TYR A 37 -2.61 13.69 3.16
C TYR A 37 -1.94 13.42 1.80
N GLY A 38 -2.67 12.78 0.89
CA GLY A 38 -2.18 12.43 -0.45
C GLY A 38 -1.42 11.10 -0.53
N LYS A 39 -1.08 10.46 0.60
CA LYS A 39 -0.52 9.11 0.59
C LYS A 39 -1.59 8.07 0.22
N THR A 40 -1.15 6.96 -0.36
CA THR A 40 -2.00 5.84 -0.77
C THR A 40 -1.87 4.70 0.24
N ILE A 41 -2.99 4.13 0.70
CA ILE A 41 -2.93 2.86 1.43
C ILE A 41 -2.71 1.76 0.39
N VAL A 42 -1.61 1.03 0.49
CA VAL A 42 -1.29 -0.11 -0.37
C VAL A 42 -1.39 -1.37 0.45
N LEU A 43 -2.31 -2.26 0.09
CA LEU A 43 -2.50 -3.57 0.71
C LEU A 43 -1.94 -4.65 -0.23
N ASN A 44 -1.01 -5.45 0.27
CA ASN A 44 -0.62 -6.71 -0.36
C ASN A 44 -1.61 -7.79 0.08
N THR A 45 -2.45 -8.26 -0.86
CA THR A 45 -3.53 -9.21 -0.54
C THR A 45 -3.04 -10.64 -0.35
N GLN A 46 -1.79 -10.93 -0.70
CA GLN A 46 -1.17 -12.25 -0.52
C GLN A 46 -0.53 -12.39 0.87
N SER A 47 0.09 -11.32 1.37
CA SER A 47 0.72 -11.31 2.70
C SER A 47 -0.19 -10.75 3.82
N ASN A 48 -1.36 -10.20 3.47
CA ASN A 48 -2.26 -9.48 4.38
C ASN A 48 -1.58 -8.30 5.11
N LYS A 49 -0.51 -7.75 4.53
CA LYS A 49 0.18 -6.57 5.04
C LYS A 49 -0.17 -5.34 4.22
N PHE A 50 -0.21 -4.19 4.87
CA PHE A 50 -0.43 -2.92 4.19
C PHE A 50 0.52 -1.84 4.72
N GLY A 51 0.72 -0.80 3.91
CA GLY A 51 1.44 0.41 4.27
C GLY A 51 0.72 1.65 3.76
N ILE A 52 0.93 2.78 4.41
CA ILE A 52 0.50 4.10 3.90
C ILE A 52 1.72 4.70 3.20
N ILE A 53 1.69 4.68 1.87
CA ILE A 53 2.85 4.92 1.00
C ILE A 53 2.68 6.27 0.28
N GLY A 54 3.65 7.14 0.47
CA GLY A 54 3.91 8.34 -0.34
C GLY A 54 5.20 8.19 -1.12
N ARG A 55 5.58 9.24 -1.87
CA ARG A 55 6.79 9.23 -2.69
C ARG A 55 8.07 9.02 -1.89
N ASP A 56 8.24 9.76 -0.80
CA ASP A 56 9.43 9.66 0.04
C ASP A 56 9.63 8.24 0.62
N ASP A 57 8.53 7.50 0.82
CA ASP A 57 8.57 6.11 1.31
C ASP A 57 9.05 5.13 0.23
N LEU A 58 8.91 5.46 -1.07
CA LEU A 58 9.41 4.65 -2.19
C LEU A 58 10.91 4.84 -2.42
N ASP A 59 11.47 5.96 -1.96
CA ASP A 59 12.90 6.27 -2.03
C ASP A 59 13.69 5.67 -0.84
N GLU A 60 13.00 5.18 0.20
CA GLU A 60 13.63 4.56 1.37
C GLU A 60 14.01 3.10 1.08
N GLU A 61 15.32 2.84 1.03
CA GLU A 61 15.87 1.52 0.77
C GLU A 61 15.35 0.46 1.76
N GLY A 62 14.76 -0.62 1.23
CA GLY A 62 14.25 -1.75 2.01
C GLY A 62 12.89 -1.53 2.68
N TYR A 63 12.32 -0.32 2.63
CA TYR A 63 11.04 -0.02 3.29
C TYR A 63 9.88 -0.86 2.74
N ILE A 64 9.78 -0.98 1.41
CA ILE A 64 8.73 -1.78 0.75
C ILE A 64 8.82 -3.27 1.10
N ALA A 65 10.03 -3.83 1.13
CA ALA A 65 10.26 -5.20 1.58
C ALA A 65 9.81 -5.40 3.04
N HIS A 66 10.19 -4.46 3.91
CA HIS A 66 9.85 -4.49 5.33
C HIS A 66 8.34 -4.41 5.57
N VAL A 67 7.67 -3.41 5.00
CA VAL A 67 6.26 -3.12 5.26
C VAL A 67 5.35 -4.23 4.71
N PHE A 68 5.67 -4.80 3.55
CA PHE A 68 4.89 -5.90 2.97
C PHE A 68 5.34 -7.29 3.40
N GLY A 69 6.50 -7.40 4.07
CA GLY A 69 7.04 -8.68 4.56
C GLY A 69 7.41 -9.63 3.41
N ILE A 70 8.01 -9.08 2.36
CA ILE A 70 8.41 -9.79 1.14
C ILE A 70 9.94 -9.73 0.99
N ASN A 71 10.49 -10.50 0.05
CA ASN A 71 11.92 -10.42 -0.26
C ASN A 71 12.24 -9.17 -1.10
N ASP A 72 13.52 -8.86 -1.22
CA ASP A 72 13.98 -7.64 -1.91
C ASP A 72 13.67 -7.64 -3.42
N ALA A 73 13.67 -8.81 -4.07
CA ALA A 73 13.35 -8.90 -5.50
C ALA A 73 11.89 -8.54 -5.78
N ASP A 74 10.96 -9.11 -5.02
CA ASP A 74 9.53 -8.78 -5.09
C ASP A 74 9.29 -7.30 -4.73
N ALA A 75 10.04 -6.77 -3.76
CA ALA A 75 9.94 -5.38 -3.35
C ALA A 75 10.36 -4.41 -4.45
N ILE A 76 11.41 -4.73 -5.23
CA ILE A 76 11.83 -3.92 -6.38
C ILE A 76 10.70 -3.82 -7.41
N GLU A 77 10.12 -4.95 -7.81
CA GLU A 77 9.03 -4.98 -8.81
C GLU A 77 7.80 -4.19 -8.34
N ILE A 78 7.43 -4.34 -7.06
CA ILE A 78 6.33 -3.57 -6.47
C ILE A 78 6.69 -2.08 -6.40
N THR A 79 7.92 -1.72 -6.05
CA THR A 79 8.38 -0.32 -5.96
C THR A 79 8.35 0.35 -7.33
N GLU A 80 8.79 -0.33 -8.39
CA GLU A 80 8.70 0.15 -9.77
C GLU A 80 7.25 0.44 -10.16
N PHE A 81 6.34 -0.50 -9.93
CA PHE A 81 4.91 -0.27 -10.19
C PHE A 81 4.34 0.90 -9.38
N LEU A 82 4.66 0.99 -8.08
CA LEU A 82 4.13 2.06 -7.22
C LEU A 82 4.64 3.45 -7.64
N ASN A 83 5.86 3.56 -8.16
CA ASN A 83 6.41 4.80 -8.71
C ASN A 83 5.61 5.32 -9.92
N GLU A 84 5.01 4.42 -10.72
CA GLU A 84 4.20 4.81 -11.87
C GLU A 84 2.81 5.35 -11.48
N VAL A 85 2.28 4.91 -10.32
CA VAL A 85 0.88 5.15 -9.95
C VAL A 85 0.69 6.07 -8.74
N ILE A 86 1.73 6.31 -7.96
CA ILE A 86 1.73 7.27 -6.83
C ILE A 86 2.42 8.57 -7.30
N HIS A 87 1.73 9.70 -7.10
CA HIS A 87 2.15 11.02 -7.58
C HIS A 87 2.24 12.06 -6.47
#